data_AF-A0A8S3J0W0-F1
#
_entry.id   AF-A0A8S3J0W0-F1
#
_cell.length_a   1.000
_cell.length_b   1.000
_cell.length_c   1.000
_cell.angle_alpha   90.00
_cell.angle_beta   90.00
_cell.angle_gamma   90.00
#
_symmetry.space_group_name_H-M   'P 1'
#
loop_
_entity.id
_entity.type
_entity.pdbx_description
1 polymer ?
#
loop_
_entity_poly.entity_id
_entity_poly.type
_entity_poly.pdbx_seq_one_letter_code
_entity_poly.pdbx_strand_id
1 'polypeptide(L)'
;NRNVLKNDAIVNLSEREKNQNVQRKKFYNRSSASFVTAIIAIVIGIIAFAFGLSALIVALLVRATVDSNLASNSTSSSSSGSSGTLSAACSAYTTIDDPTRSISASGYALGCDNTAPFSNQSIGVWIRFIGTGGSTLPLSSPGMNLCGSTGTGWYAGTMPSSTGQITNGTACFTWYSGVCRASVSIRVANCDSFYIYFLPPAPICMARYCTI
;
A
#
# COMPACT_ATOMS: atom_id res chain seq x y z
N ASN A 1 9.69 15.83 -78.61
CA ASN A 1 9.62 17.00 -77.69
C ASN A 1 8.53 16.92 -76.60
N ARG A 2 7.56 15.99 -76.64
CA ARG A 2 6.48 15.88 -75.62
C ARG A 2 6.94 15.22 -74.30
N ASN A 3 7.90 14.29 -74.37
CA ASN A 3 8.39 13.55 -73.21
C ASN A 3 9.29 14.41 -72.30
N VAL A 4 10.03 15.37 -72.88
CA VAL A 4 10.87 16.31 -72.13
C VAL A 4 10.00 17.23 -71.27
N LEU A 5 8.99 17.86 -71.88
CA LEU A 5 8.03 18.72 -71.15
C LEU A 5 7.28 17.98 -70.04
N LYS A 6 6.96 16.70 -70.23
CA LYS A 6 6.29 15.89 -69.21
C LYS A 6 7.22 15.59 -68.02
N ASN A 7 8.51 15.34 -68.28
CA ASN A 7 9.50 15.11 -67.23
C ASN A 7 9.76 16.39 -66.41
N ASP A 8 9.89 17.54 -67.08
CA ASP A 8 10.08 18.83 -66.41
C ASP A 8 8.89 19.20 -65.51
N ALA A 9 7.67 18.89 -65.94
CA ALA A 9 6.48 19.10 -65.12
C ALA A 9 6.47 18.22 -63.85
N ILE A 10 6.91 16.96 -63.95
CA ILE A 10 6.98 16.03 -62.82
C ILE A 10 8.06 16.48 -61.81
N VAL A 11 9.22 16.92 -62.28
CA VAL A 11 10.30 17.43 -61.41
C VAL A 11 9.80 18.67 -60.64
N ASN A 12 9.15 19.60 -61.32
CA ASN A 12 8.59 20.80 -60.69
C ASN A 12 7.48 20.49 -59.66
N LEU A 13 6.65 19.48 -59.91
CA LEU A 13 5.63 19.04 -58.95
C LEU A 13 6.27 18.40 -57.71
N SER A 14 7.27 17.53 -57.89
CA SER A 14 7.99 16.91 -56.78
C SER A 14 8.69 17.95 -55.89
N GLU A 15 9.26 18.99 -56.48
CA GLU A 15 9.94 20.05 -55.75
C GLU A 15 8.95 20.92 -54.96
N ARG A 16 7.75 21.18 -55.50
CA ARG A 16 6.66 21.85 -54.77
C ARG A 16 6.18 21.04 -53.58
N GLU A 17 6.01 19.73 -53.72
CA GLU A 17 5.62 18.84 -52.62
C GLU A 17 6.69 18.78 -51.52
N LYS A 18 7.98 18.69 -51.90
CA LYS A 18 9.09 18.78 -50.95
C LYS A 18 9.07 20.09 -50.18
N ASN A 19 8.87 21.23 -50.86
CA ASN A 19 8.80 22.54 -50.22
C ASN A 19 7.59 22.66 -49.29
N GLN A 20 6.41 22.16 -49.67
CA GLN A 20 5.24 22.12 -48.79
C GLN A 20 5.47 21.26 -47.54
N ASN A 21 6.11 20.11 -47.68
CA ASN A 21 6.43 19.23 -46.55
C ASN A 21 7.42 19.86 -45.57
N VAL A 22 8.43 20.59 -46.07
CA VAL A 22 9.36 21.35 -45.22
C VAL A 22 8.64 22.45 -44.45
N GLN A 23 7.73 23.19 -45.10
CA GLN A 23 6.97 24.25 -44.43
C GLN A 23 6.02 23.70 -43.36
N ARG A 24 5.34 22.57 -43.64
CA ARG A 24 4.49 21.89 -42.64
C ARG A 24 5.28 21.40 -41.43
N LYS A 25 6.47 20.83 -41.65
CA LYS A 25 7.36 20.43 -40.54
C LYS A 25 7.82 21.62 -39.70
N LYS A 26 8.16 22.75 -40.34
CA LYS A 26 8.50 23.99 -39.63
C LYS A 26 7.34 24.53 -38.80
N PHE A 27 6.12 24.52 -39.34
CA PHE A 27 4.92 24.95 -38.64
C PHE A 27 4.59 24.03 -37.46
N TYR A 28 4.62 22.70 -37.66
CA TYR A 28 4.42 21.72 -36.59
C TYR A 28 5.45 21.87 -35.47
N ASN A 29 6.73 22.02 -35.82
CA ASN A 29 7.79 22.14 -34.82
C ASN A 29 7.71 23.48 -34.06
N ARG A 30 7.35 24.58 -34.73
CA ARG A 30 7.14 25.89 -34.09
C ARG A 30 5.92 25.90 -33.18
N SER A 31 4.81 25.30 -33.61
CA SER A 31 3.59 25.20 -32.81
C SER A 31 3.76 24.28 -31.61
N SER A 32 4.40 23.11 -31.80
CA SER A 32 4.74 22.17 -30.72
C SER A 32 5.65 22.81 -29.67
N ALA A 33 6.68 23.55 -30.08
CA ALA A 33 7.57 24.24 -29.14
C ALA A 33 6.82 25.25 -28.27
N SER A 34 5.87 26.01 -28.82
CA SER A 34 5.03 26.95 -28.05
C SER A 34 4.06 26.26 -27.08
N PHE A 35 3.51 25.11 -27.46
CA PHE A 35 2.66 24.33 -26.54
C PHE A 35 3.48 23.68 -25.42
N VAL A 36 4.65 23.14 -25.73
CA VAL A 36 5.54 22.52 -24.73
C VAL A 36 6.02 23.55 -23.71
N THR A 37 6.39 24.76 -24.14
CA THR A 37 6.79 25.82 -23.19
C THR A 37 5.64 26.28 -22.30
N ALA A 38 4.42 26.39 -22.85
CA ALA A 38 3.23 26.72 -22.05
C ALA A 38 2.92 25.63 -21.01
N ILE A 39 3.00 24.35 -21.38
CA ILE A 39 2.78 23.23 -20.44
C ILE A 39 3.83 23.23 -19.33
N ILE A 40 5.11 23.42 -19.67
CA ILE A 40 6.19 23.49 -18.67
C ILE A 40 5.94 24.64 -17.69
N ALA A 41 5.54 25.82 -18.16
CA ALA A 41 5.22 26.95 -17.30
C ALA A 41 4.03 26.67 -16.36
N ILE A 42 2.98 26.01 -16.87
CA ILE A 42 1.81 25.61 -16.05
C ILE A 42 2.23 24.59 -14.98
N VAL A 43 3.01 23.58 -15.34
CA VAL A 43 3.50 22.56 -14.40
C VAL A 43 4.38 23.19 -13.32
N ILE A 44 5.30 24.09 -13.68
CA ILE A 44 6.12 24.83 -12.71
C ILE A 44 5.23 25.67 -11.77
N GLY A 45 4.20 26.34 -12.29
CA GLY A 45 3.25 27.10 -11.48
C GLY A 45 2.47 26.23 -10.49
N ILE A 46 1.99 25.06 -10.93
CA ILE A 46 1.30 24.08 -10.06
C ILE A 46 2.23 23.57 -8.97
N ILE A 47 3.47 23.22 -9.33
CA ILE A 47 4.48 22.73 -8.38
C ILE A 47 4.81 23.82 -7.35
N ALA A 48 5.04 25.07 -7.79
CA ALA A 48 5.31 26.19 -6.88
C ALA A 48 4.13 26.49 -5.95
N PHE A 49 2.88 26.42 -6.46
CA PHE A 49 1.68 26.60 -5.64
C PHE A 49 1.50 25.47 -4.62
N ALA A 50 1.76 24.21 -5.01
CA ALA A 50 1.70 23.06 -4.11
C ALA A 50 2.75 23.16 -2.98
N PHE A 51 3.99 23.53 -3.33
CA PHE A 51 5.04 23.76 -2.33
C PHE A 51 4.73 24.96 -1.43
N GLY A 52 4.23 26.07 -1.97
CA GLY A 52 3.82 27.24 -1.20
C GLY A 52 2.67 26.95 -0.23
N LEU A 53 1.66 26.22 -0.69
CA LEU A 53 0.53 25.79 0.14
C LEU A 53 0.99 24.80 1.23
N SER A 54 1.91 23.88 0.92
CA SER A 54 2.48 22.96 1.90
C SER A 54 3.27 23.70 3.00
N ALA A 55 4.05 24.72 2.64
CA ALA A 55 4.81 25.51 3.59
C ALA A 55 3.90 26.35 4.51
N LEU A 56 2.81 26.91 3.96
CA LEU A 56 1.81 27.64 4.75
C LEU A 56 1.07 26.72 5.73
N ILE A 57 0.68 25.52 5.28
CA ILE A 57 0.03 24.51 6.14
C ILE A 57 1.00 24.08 7.25
N VAL A 58 2.26 23.81 6.94
CA VAL A 58 3.28 23.46 7.96
C VAL A 58 3.48 24.61 8.95
N ALA A 59 3.54 25.86 8.49
CA ALA A 59 3.67 27.03 9.38
C ALA A 59 2.44 27.21 10.30
N LEU A 60 1.22 26.96 9.79
CA LEU A 60 -0.01 26.99 10.59
C LEU A 60 -0.06 25.84 11.60
N LEU A 61 0.36 24.63 11.22
CA LEU A 61 0.47 23.48 12.13
C LEU A 61 1.52 23.73 13.21
N VAL A 62 2.67 24.29 12.87
CA VAL A 62 3.71 24.66 13.84
C VAL A 62 3.16 25.69 14.84
N ARG A 63 2.47 26.75 14.39
CA ARG A 63 1.83 27.73 15.30
C ARG A 63 0.80 27.07 16.22
N ALA A 64 -0.06 26.20 15.68
CA ALA A 64 -1.02 25.44 16.48
C ALA A 64 -0.34 24.53 17.53
N THR A 65 0.80 23.92 17.20
CA THR A 65 1.59 23.14 18.18
C THR A 65 2.27 24.01 19.23
N VAL A 66 2.69 25.24 18.91
CA VAL A 66 3.28 26.16 19.90
C VAL A 66 2.23 26.68 20.89
N ASP A 67 1.03 27.01 20.42
CA ASP A 67 -0.08 27.44 21.29
C ASP A 67 -0.55 26.31 22.22
N SER A 68 -0.53 25.06 21.73
CA SER A 68 -0.84 23.86 22.54
C SER A 68 0.21 23.57 23.62
N ASN A 69 1.47 23.93 23.38
CA ASN A 69 2.57 23.73 24.34
C ASN A 69 2.58 24.78 25.47
N LEU A 70 2.00 25.97 25.28
CA LEU A 70 1.82 26.94 26.37
C LEU A 70 0.65 26.60 27.31
N ALA A 71 -0.36 25.85 26.83
CA ALA A 71 -1.48 25.40 27.66
C ALA A 71 -1.20 24.13 28.49
N SER A 72 -0.07 23.44 28.24
CA SER A 72 0.21 22.12 28.81
C SER A 72 1.21 22.10 29.99
N ASN A 73 1.87 23.23 30.32
CA ASN A 73 2.90 23.25 31.36
C ASN A 73 2.44 23.98 32.65
N SER A 74 1.29 23.57 33.17
CA SER A 74 0.88 23.88 34.54
C SER A 74 0.32 22.62 35.19
N THR A 75 1.15 22.00 36.05
CA THR A 75 0.77 20.96 37.03
C THR A 75 0.40 19.60 36.38
N SER A 76 1.10 18.47 36.61
CA SER A 76 1.28 17.83 37.91
C SER A 76 2.24 16.62 37.78
N SER A 77 3.22 16.57 38.69
CA SER A 77 3.67 15.40 39.46
C SER A 77 3.67 13.99 38.83
N SER A 78 4.89 13.47 38.71
CA SER A 78 5.30 12.12 39.10
C SER A 78 4.31 11.35 39.99
N SER A 79 3.87 10.19 39.51
CA SER A 79 3.54 9.05 40.38
C SER A 79 3.97 7.75 39.72
N SER A 80 4.85 7.07 40.43
CA SER A 80 5.35 5.73 40.18
C SER A 80 4.21 4.74 40.43
N GLY A 81 3.78 4.05 39.38
CA GLY A 81 2.84 2.93 39.46
C GLY A 81 3.17 1.95 38.34
N SER A 82 3.94 0.92 38.65
CA SER A 82 4.20 -0.20 37.74
C SER A 82 2.90 -0.97 37.53
N SER A 83 2.22 -0.68 36.43
CA SER A 83 1.15 -1.49 35.83
C SER A 83 1.32 -1.36 34.33
N GLY A 84 1.59 -2.49 33.66
CA GLY A 84 1.93 -2.53 32.24
C GLY A 84 0.91 -1.75 31.41
N THR A 85 1.35 -0.69 30.76
CA THR A 85 0.50 0.11 29.86
C THR A 85 0.15 -0.74 28.65
N LEU A 86 -1.10 -1.19 28.59
CA LEU A 86 -1.65 -1.89 27.44
C LEU A 86 -1.54 -0.99 26.20
N SER A 87 -1.10 -1.55 25.07
CA SER A 87 -1.01 -0.79 23.81
C SER A 87 -2.39 -0.27 23.41
N ALA A 88 -2.48 0.97 22.91
CA ALA A 88 -3.74 1.54 22.40
C ALA A 88 -4.40 0.66 21.31
N ALA A 89 -3.61 -0.16 20.60
CA ALA A 89 -4.12 -1.13 19.62
C ALA A 89 -5.02 -2.20 20.27
N CYS A 90 -4.76 -2.55 21.53
CA CYS A 90 -5.56 -3.52 22.28
C CYS A 90 -6.94 -2.99 22.70
N SER A 91 -7.20 -1.70 22.50
CA SER A 91 -8.49 -1.07 22.79
C SER A 91 -9.42 -1.02 21.57
N ALA A 92 -8.89 -1.20 20.35
CA ALA A 92 -9.67 -1.12 19.12
C ALA A 92 -9.13 -2.06 18.03
N TYR A 93 -9.88 -3.11 17.72
CA TYR A 93 -9.57 -4.11 16.70
C TYR A 93 -10.85 -4.74 16.13
N THR A 94 -10.74 -5.40 14.97
CA THR A 94 -11.81 -6.20 14.37
C THR A 94 -11.65 -7.66 14.80
N THR A 95 -12.75 -8.31 15.19
CA THR A 95 -12.75 -9.74 15.51
C THR A 95 -13.07 -10.57 14.28
N ILE A 96 -12.40 -11.71 14.14
CA ILE A 96 -12.73 -12.74 13.16
C ILE A 96 -12.93 -14.06 13.91
N ASP A 97 -14.17 -14.53 13.90
CA ASP A 97 -14.56 -15.86 14.37
C ASP A 97 -14.91 -16.70 13.15
N ASP A 98 -13.94 -17.43 12.62
CA ASP A 98 -14.11 -18.27 11.45
C ASP A 98 -13.36 -19.61 11.65
N PRO A 99 -14.09 -20.68 11.99
CA PRO A 99 -13.52 -22.01 12.19
C PRO A 99 -12.74 -22.54 11.00
N THR A 100 -13.06 -22.10 9.77
CA THR A 100 -12.40 -22.57 8.55
C THR A 100 -10.96 -22.08 8.43
N ARG A 101 -10.54 -21.10 9.23
CA ARG A 101 -9.16 -20.58 9.25
C ARG A 101 -8.17 -21.49 9.97
N SER A 102 -8.65 -22.51 10.68
CA SER A 102 -7.75 -23.44 11.36
C SER A 102 -6.87 -24.20 10.37
N ILE A 103 -5.62 -24.46 10.73
CA ILE A 103 -4.77 -25.38 9.98
C ILE A 103 -5.32 -26.82 9.97
N SER A 104 -6.26 -27.16 10.86
CA SER A 104 -6.95 -28.46 10.82
C SER A 104 -8.07 -28.52 9.78
N ALA A 105 -8.51 -27.36 9.27
CA ALA A 105 -9.49 -27.30 8.19
C ALA A 105 -8.78 -27.55 6.85
N SER A 106 -8.95 -28.75 6.32
CA SER A 106 -8.38 -29.17 5.03
C SER A 106 -9.41 -29.06 3.90
N GLY A 107 -8.94 -28.78 2.68
CA GLY A 107 -9.78 -28.76 1.48
C GLY A 107 -9.49 -27.57 0.56
N TYR A 108 -9.93 -27.71 -0.69
CA TYR A 108 -9.81 -26.67 -1.72
C TYR A 108 -10.96 -25.69 -1.63
N ALA A 109 -10.91 -24.78 -0.66
CA ALA A 109 -11.78 -23.61 -0.64
C ALA A 109 -11.06 -22.39 -1.24
N LEU A 110 -11.84 -21.41 -1.71
CA LEU A 110 -11.37 -20.17 -2.34
C LEU A 110 -11.48 -18.99 -1.39
N GLY A 111 -11.24 -19.20 -0.09
CA GLY A 111 -11.32 -18.11 0.88
C GLY A 111 -10.26 -17.04 0.60
N CYS A 112 -10.60 -15.78 0.91
CA CYS A 112 -9.92 -14.63 0.33
C CYS A 112 -9.72 -13.48 1.31
N ASP A 113 -8.47 -13.34 1.78
CA ASP A 113 -8.04 -12.25 2.65
C ASP A 113 -7.43 -11.07 1.87
N ASN A 114 -7.65 -11.01 0.55
CA ASN A 114 -7.36 -9.84 -0.28
C ASN A 114 -8.54 -8.84 -0.34
N THR A 115 -9.64 -9.13 0.36
CA THR A 115 -10.85 -8.28 0.41
C THR A 115 -11.12 -7.78 1.84
N ALA A 116 -12.26 -7.16 2.10
CA ALA A 116 -12.62 -6.70 3.44
C ALA A 116 -12.63 -7.88 4.44
N PRO A 117 -12.19 -7.68 5.69
CA PRO A 117 -11.82 -6.40 6.31
C PRO A 117 -10.41 -5.89 5.92
N PHE A 118 -9.59 -6.70 5.26
CA PHE A 118 -8.19 -6.37 4.99
C PHE A 118 -8.01 -5.32 3.88
N SER A 119 -8.86 -5.32 2.85
CA SER A 119 -8.73 -4.44 1.66
C SER A 119 -9.19 -3.00 1.86
N ASN A 120 -9.90 -2.69 2.94
CA ASN A 120 -10.41 -1.35 3.17
C ASN A 120 -9.31 -0.38 3.63
N GLN A 121 -8.12 -0.90 3.98
CA GLN A 121 -6.96 -0.09 4.33
C GLN A 121 -5.75 -0.62 3.56
N SER A 122 -5.22 0.16 2.62
CA SER A 122 -3.99 -0.17 1.87
C SER A 122 -2.76 -0.39 2.76
N ILE A 123 -2.88 -0.12 4.06
CA ILE A 123 -1.85 -0.27 5.09
C ILE A 123 -2.12 -1.46 6.04
N GLY A 124 -3.34 -2.03 6.07
CA GLY A 124 -3.76 -3.12 6.96
C GLY A 124 -4.64 -2.70 8.13
N VAL A 125 -5.19 -3.69 8.85
CA VAL A 125 -6.18 -3.54 9.93
C VAL A 125 -5.79 -4.38 11.15
N TRP A 126 -6.08 -3.90 12.36
CA TRP A 126 -5.90 -4.69 13.58
C TRP A 126 -6.99 -5.76 13.69
N ILE A 127 -6.57 -7.02 13.65
CA ILE A 127 -7.43 -8.21 13.73
C ILE A 127 -7.14 -9.00 15.01
N ARG A 128 -8.20 -9.48 15.65
CA ARG A 128 -8.15 -10.54 16.66
C ARG A 128 -8.86 -11.77 16.12
N PHE A 129 -8.15 -12.90 16.05
CA PHE A 129 -8.76 -14.19 15.77
C PHE A 129 -9.32 -14.80 17.06
N ILE A 130 -10.51 -15.38 16.99
CA ILE A 130 -11.18 -16.03 18.12
C ILE A 130 -11.89 -17.31 17.66
N GLY A 131 -12.44 -18.05 18.62
CA GLY A 131 -13.29 -19.20 18.36
C GLY A 131 -12.53 -20.50 18.09
N THR A 132 -13.23 -21.50 17.59
CA THR A 132 -12.69 -22.86 17.40
C THR A 132 -11.74 -22.97 16.20
N GLY A 133 -11.62 -21.92 15.40
CA GLY A 133 -10.67 -21.84 14.29
C GLY A 133 -9.22 -21.62 14.73
N GLY A 134 -9.00 -21.29 16.00
CA GLY A 134 -7.72 -20.85 16.51
C GLY A 134 -7.70 -19.34 16.75
N SER A 135 -6.72 -18.89 17.53
CA SER A 135 -6.62 -17.49 17.99
C SER A 135 -5.28 -16.83 17.64
N THR A 136 -4.34 -17.63 17.12
CA THR A 136 -3.00 -17.14 16.76
C THR A 136 -2.61 -17.61 15.37
N LEU A 137 -1.75 -16.84 14.69
CA LEU A 137 -1.14 -17.30 13.45
C LEU A 137 -0.10 -18.40 13.76
N PRO A 138 0.02 -19.45 12.92
CA PRO A 138 1.12 -20.40 13.02
C PRO A 138 2.47 -19.68 12.91
N LEU A 139 3.50 -20.21 13.57
CA LEU A 139 4.89 -19.69 13.51
C LEU A 139 5.76 -20.38 12.45
N SER A 140 5.21 -21.39 11.78
CA SER A 140 5.85 -22.15 10.70
C SER A 140 4.86 -22.38 9.58
N SER A 141 5.37 -22.72 8.39
CA SER A 141 4.52 -22.97 7.23
C SER A 141 3.58 -24.15 7.51
N PRO A 142 2.25 -23.96 7.42
CA PRO A 142 1.31 -25.06 7.63
C PRO A 142 1.23 -26.00 6.41
N GLY A 143 1.86 -25.65 5.29
CA GLY A 143 1.64 -26.32 4.00
C GLY A 143 0.43 -25.74 3.26
N MET A 144 0.12 -26.28 2.08
CA MET A 144 -0.93 -25.75 1.19
C MET A 144 -2.29 -26.41 1.40
N ASN A 145 -3.35 -25.80 0.88
CA ASN A 145 -4.72 -26.33 0.88
C ASN A 145 -5.29 -26.57 2.30
N LEU A 146 -4.94 -25.67 3.20
CA LEU A 146 -5.43 -25.62 4.58
C LEU A 146 -6.08 -24.26 4.84
N CYS A 147 -6.70 -24.12 6.02
CA CYS A 147 -7.35 -22.89 6.46
C CYS A 147 -8.40 -22.32 5.49
N GLY A 148 -9.05 -23.22 4.74
CA GLY A 148 -10.10 -22.86 3.78
C GLY A 148 -9.58 -22.10 2.55
N SER A 149 -8.34 -22.34 2.14
CA SER A 149 -7.69 -21.66 1.03
C SER A 149 -6.62 -22.52 0.35
N THR A 150 -6.37 -22.30 -0.95
CA THR A 150 -5.22 -22.90 -1.64
C THR A 150 -3.90 -22.33 -1.11
N GLY A 151 -3.83 -21.01 -0.96
CA GLY A 151 -2.70 -20.29 -0.40
C GLY A 151 -2.84 -20.09 1.09
N THR A 152 -1.79 -20.41 1.83
CA THR A 152 -1.80 -20.39 3.30
C THR A 152 -0.77 -19.41 3.83
N GLY A 153 -1.19 -18.62 4.81
CA GLY A 153 -0.38 -17.57 5.43
C GLY A 153 -0.08 -17.89 6.89
N TRP A 154 1.15 -17.64 7.32
CA TRP A 154 1.61 -17.80 8.70
C TRP A 154 2.54 -16.64 9.09
N TYR A 155 2.78 -16.48 10.39
CA TYR A 155 3.69 -15.48 10.91
C TYR A 155 5.12 -16.02 10.93
N ALA A 156 5.98 -15.48 10.08
CA ALA A 156 7.41 -15.77 10.06
C ALA A 156 8.15 -14.78 10.98
N GLY A 157 7.90 -14.88 12.28
CA GLY A 157 8.50 -14.01 13.29
C GLY A 157 8.36 -14.56 14.70
N THR A 158 8.63 -13.70 15.68
CA THR A 158 8.58 -14.06 17.10
C THR A 158 7.46 -13.30 17.78
N MET A 159 6.63 -14.02 18.54
CA MET A 159 5.52 -13.41 19.29
C MET A 159 6.05 -12.45 20.36
N PRO A 160 5.42 -11.28 20.55
CA PRO A 160 5.77 -10.38 21.65
C PRO A 160 5.56 -11.06 23.02
N SER A 161 6.56 -10.99 23.89
CA SER A 161 6.54 -11.64 25.20
C SER A 161 5.90 -10.77 26.29
N SER A 162 5.96 -9.45 26.14
CA SER A 162 5.52 -8.52 27.18
C SER A 162 4.18 -7.90 26.85
N THR A 163 3.28 -7.81 27.83
CA THR A 163 1.99 -7.10 27.70
C THR A 163 2.21 -5.66 27.23
N GLY A 164 1.45 -5.24 26.23
CA GLY A 164 1.56 -3.92 25.59
C GLY A 164 2.67 -3.82 24.53
N GLN A 165 3.52 -4.83 24.38
CA GLN A 165 4.57 -4.84 23.36
C GLN A 165 3.97 -5.04 21.96
N ILE A 166 4.42 -4.21 21.01
CA ILE A 166 4.20 -4.40 19.58
C ILE A 166 5.51 -4.78 18.91
N THR A 167 5.53 -5.87 18.14
CA THR A 167 6.67 -6.27 17.30
C THR A 167 6.31 -6.16 15.83
N ASN A 168 7.29 -5.79 15.01
CA ASN A 168 7.20 -5.90 13.55
C ASN A 168 7.60 -7.31 13.13
N GLY A 169 7.03 -7.81 12.05
CA GLY A 169 7.54 -9.01 11.40
C GLY A 169 6.86 -9.23 10.05
N THR A 170 6.88 -10.47 9.61
CA THR A 170 6.48 -10.82 8.25
C THR A 170 5.44 -11.92 8.28
N ALA A 171 4.31 -11.73 7.60
CA ALA A 171 3.47 -12.84 7.22
C ALA A 171 3.97 -13.38 5.89
N CYS A 172 4.28 -14.67 5.86
CA CYS A 172 4.66 -15.37 4.64
C CYS A 172 3.47 -16.17 4.13
N PHE A 173 3.41 -16.36 2.81
CA PHE A 173 2.38 -17.13 2.14
C PHE A 173 2.98 -18.18 1.20
N THR A 174 2.40 -19.37 1.16
CA THR A 174 2.80 -20.45 0.26
C THR A 174 1.63 -20.92 -0.61
N TRP A 175 1.93 -21.22 -1.87
CA TRP A 175 1.04 -21.85 -2.83
C TRP A 175 1.89 -22.49 -3.95
N TYR A 176 1.38 -23.53 -4.61
CA TYR A 176 2.07 -24.43 -5.55
C TYR A 176 3.36 -25.11 -5.06
N SER A 177 4.47 -24.39 -4.89
CA SER A 177 5.76 -24.93 -4.46
C SER A 177 6.63 -23.89 -3.76
N GLY A 178 7.42 -24.27 -2.75
CA GLY A 178 8.29 -23.35 -2.02
C GLY A 178 7.64 -22.76 -0.77
N VAL A 179 8.46 -22.46 0.23
CA VAL A 179 7.98 -22.30 1.60
C VAL A 179 7.44 -20.92 1.89
N CYS A 180 7.94 -19.84 1.28
CA CYS A 180 7.43 -18.46 1.39
C CYS A 180 7.51 -17.77 0.03
N ARG A 181 6.46 -17.93 -0.80
CA ARG A 181 6.41 -17.40 -2.17
C ARG A 181 6.14 -15.91 -2.22
N ALA A 182 5.31 -15.43 -1.30
CA ALA A 182 5.05 -14.02 -1.13
C ALA A 182 5.00 -13.70 0.35
N SER A 183 5.19 -12.43 0.66
CA SER A 183 5.21 -11.95 2.02
C SER A 183 4.69 -10.54 2.11
N VAL A 184 4.16 -10.21 3.28
CA VAL A 184 3.74 -8.85 3.63
C VAL A 184 4.26 -8.51 5.02
N SER A 185 4.58 -7.24 5.24
CA SER A 185 4.94 -6.74 6.56
C SER A 185 3.70 -6.68 7.45
N ILE A 186 3.82 -7.19 8.68
CA ILE A 186 2.75 -7.16 9.68
C ILE A 186 3.27 -6.63 11.01
N ARG A 187 2.36 -6.34 11.93
CA ARG A 187 2.69 -6.08 13.34
C ARG A 187 1.88 -6.99 14.24
N VAL A 188 2.44 -7.38 15.38
CA VAL A 188 1.76 -8.21 16.38
C VAL A 188 1.82 -7.49 17.71
N ALA A 189 0.69 -7.41 18.42
CA ALA A 189 0.64 -6.85 19.76
C ALA A 189 0.22 -7.92 20.78
N ASN A 190 0.88 -7.95 21.93
CA ASN A 190 0.46 -8.75 23.07
C ASN A 190 -0.48 -7.92 23.96
N CYS A 191 -1.74 -8.32 24.03
CA CYS A 191 -2.78 -7.67 24.80
C CYS A 191 -3.07 -8.41 26.11
N ASP A 192 -2.02 -8.96 26.72
CA ASP A 192 -2.04 -9.78 27.93
C ASP A 192 -2.58 -11.21 27.69
N SER A 193 -3.90 -11.34 27.52
CA SER A 193 -4.58 -12.63 27.37
C SER A 193 -4.78 -13.07 25.92
N PHE A 194 -4.48 -12.20 24.95
CA PHE A 194 -4.65 -12.48 23.53
C PHE A 194 -3.67 -11.68 22.69
N TYR A 195 -3.52 -12.09 21.44
CA TYR A 195 -2.75 -11.38 20.44
C TYR A 195 -3.66 -10.71 19.42
N ILE A 196 -3.21 -9.57 18.91
CA ILE A 196 -3.80 -8.92 17.74
C ILE A 196 -2.75 -8.69 16.69
N TYR A 197 -3.20 -8.68 15.44
CA TYR A 197 -2.35 -8.65 14.25
C TYR A 197 -2.76 -7.47 13.38
N PHE A 198 -1.82 -6.60 13.06
CA PHE A 198 -2.02 -5.58 12.05
C PHE A 198 -1.74 -6.18 10.68
N LEU A 199 -2.79 -6.55 9.95
CA LEU A 199 -2.72 -7.36 8.74
C LEU A 199 -3.14 -6.57 7.51
N PRO A 200 -2.26 -6.40 6.50
CA PRO A 200 -2.63 -5.91 5.18
C PRO A 200 -3.41 -6.98 4.38
N PRO A 201 -3.95 -6.63 3.21
CA PRO A 201 -4.50 -7.62 2.28
C PRO A 201 -3.49 -8.73 1.98
N ALA A 202 -3.96 -9.97 1.94
CA ALA A 202 -3.15 -11.07 1.42
C ALA A 202 -2.74 -10.78 -0.04
N PRO A 203 -1.58 -11.26 -0.53
CA PRO A 203 -1.07 -10.91 -1.86
C PRO A 203 -1.97 -11.32 -3.04
N ILE A 204 -2.80 -12.35 -2.87
CA ILE A 204 -3.74 -12.86 -3.86
C ILE A 204 -5.05 -13.25 -3.18
N CYS A 205 -6.14 -13.34 -3.96
CA CYS A 205 -7.44 -13.70 -3.40
C CYS A 205 -7.52 -15.16 -2.96
N MET A 206 -6.81 -16.09 -3.58
CA MET A 206 -6.79 -17.50 -3.15
C MET A 206 -5.78 -17.73 -2.00
N ALA A 207 -5.61 -16.75 -1.11
CA ALA A 207 -4.72 -16.80 0.03
C ALA A 207 -5.38 -16.26 1.30
N ARG A 208 -5.08 -16.90 2.43
CA ARG A 208 -5.60 -16.50 3.75
C ARG A 208 -4.55 -16.58 4.84
N TYR A 209 -4.71 -15.76 5.87
CA TYR A 209 -4.05 -15.93 7.14
C TYR A 209 -4.69 -17.11 7.88
N CYS A 210 -3.90 -18.16 8.11
CA CYS A 210 -4.34 -19.35 8.85
C CYS A 210 -4.21 -19.13 10.37
N THR A 211 -4.90 -19.94 11.16
CA THR A 211 -4.90 -19.88 12.62
C THR A 211 -4.67 -21.25 13.28
N ILE A 212 -4.16 -21.21 14.52
CA ILE A 212 -4.01 -22.33 15.46
C ILE A 212 -4.58 -21.99 16.83
#